data_AF-A0A1Z5LDZ7-F1
#
_entry.id   AF-A0A1Z5LDZ7-F1
#
_cell.length_a   1.000
_cell.length_b   1.000
_cell.length_c   1.000
_cell.angle_alpha   90.00
_cell.angle_beta   90.00
_cell.angle_gamma   90.00
#
_symmetry.space_group_name_H-M   'P 1'
#
loop_
_entity.id
_entity.type
_entity.pdbx_description
1 polymer ?
#
loop_
_entity_poly.entity_id
_entity_poly.type
_entity_poly.pdbx_seq_one_letter_code
_entity_poly.pdbx_strand_id
1 'polypeptide(L)'
;MEHPGQHNCRRANILGELVQNASPFLFPCTIEYSLICAGILYIMWKNVGSTRYTGTPESSIQVHAPRQRHYYQVDCAKANKGLFTGILVLVLVIISLILFFVLINKPQYRNLAVMEAHIAELAVYLLASFATIIALFQVRELRYNRHRNTDLDSILLIVAQSGLYLYTMFSIIGGHFTLDQNTMLALLTALACLIQSSLQSIFILDASRRYVSNSD
;
A
#
# COMPACT_ATOMS: atom_id res chain seq x y z
N MET A 1 -17.06 -47.40 -46.76
CA MET A 1 -16.90 -45.96 -47.08
C MET A 1 -17.13 -45.19 -45.80
N GLU A 2 -16.08 -44.52 -45.35
CA GLU A 2 -16.03 -43.66 -44.17
C GLU A 2 -17.12 -42.57 -44.17
N HIS A 3 -17.60 -42.22 -42.97
CA HIS A 3 -17.50 -40.87 -42.37
C HIS A 3 -18.40 -40.78 -41.11
N PRO A 4 -17.86 -40.95 -39.89
CA PRO A 4 -18.46 -40.38 -38.70
C PRO A 4 -17.77 -39.05 -38.38
N GLY A 5 -18.37 -37.94 -38.79
CA GLY A 5 -18.02 -36.61 -38.31
C GLY A 5 -18.54 -36.40 -36.89
N GLN A 6 -17.89 -37.02 -35.89
CA GLN A 6 -18.08 -36.62 -34.50
C GLN A 6 -17.29 -35.32 -34.25
N HIS A 7 -17.97 -34.19 -34.44
CA HIS A 7 -17.56 -32.95 -33.80
C HIS A 7 -17.77 -33.07 -32.29
N ASN A 8 -16.82 -33.71 -31.62
CA ASN A 8 -16.61 -33.50 -30.19
C ASN A 8 -16.26 -32.02 -30.02
N CYS A 9 -17.29 -31.21 -29.75
CA CYS A 9 -17.13 -29.88 -29.18
C CYS A 9 -16.60 -30.08 -27.76
N ARG A 10 -15.31 -30.43 -27.68
CA ARG A 10 -14.53 -30.50 -26.47
C ARG A 10 -14.43 -29.06 -26.00
N ARG A 11 -15.45 -28.62 -25.26
CA ARG A 11 -15.39 -27.48 -24.35
C ARG A 11 -14.30 -27.86 -23.36
N ALA A 12 -13.07 -27.68 -23.79
CA ALA A 12 -11.91 -27.99 -23.01
C ALA A 12 -12.11 -27.18 -21.74
N ASN A 13 -11.99 -27.85 -20.60
CA ASN A 13 -12.20 -27.28 -19.28
C ASN A 13 -11.12 -26.23 -18.94
N ILE A 14 -10.45 -25.67 -19.97
CA ILE A 14 -9.41 -24.66 -19.94
C ILE A 14 -9.87 -23.45 -19.14
N LEU A 15 -11.13 -23.02 -19.31
CA LEU A 15 -11.66 -21.89 -18.54
C LEU A 15 -11.84 -22.24 -17.06
N GLY A 16 -12.29 -23.47 -16.76
CA GLY A 16 -12.45 -23.97 -15.38
C GLY A 16 -11.12 -24.23 -14.69
N GLU A 17 -10.16 -24.80 -15.41
CA GLU A 17 -8.79 -25.06 -14.96
C GLU A 17 -8.01 -23.76 -14.77
N LEU A 18 -8.15 -22.80 -15.70
CA LEU A 18 -7.58 -21.46 -15.56
C LEU A 18 -8.19 -20.71 -14.37
N VAL A 19 -9.51 -20.79 -14.17
CA VAL A 19 -10.20 -20.22 -13.00
C VAL A 19 -9.73 -20.89 -11.71
N GLN A 20 -9.62 -22.22 -11.66
CA GLN A 20 -9.14 -22.91 -10.46
C GLN A 20 -7.68 -22.57 -10.15
N ASN A 21 -6.83 -22.46 -11.16
CA ASN A 21 -5.43 -22.05 -11.01
C ASN A 21 -5.29 -20.56 -10.60
N ALA A 22 -6.20 -19.70 -11.03
CA ALA A 22 -6.21 -18.28 -10.68
C ALA A 22 -6.94 -17.96 -9.35
N SER A 23 -7.89 -18.81 -8.94
CA SER A 23 -8.72 -18.64 -7.74
C SER A 23 -7.94 -18.31 -6.46
N PRO A 24 -6.83 -18.98 -6.10
CA PRO A 24 -6.10 -18.65 -4.88
C PRO A 24 -5.48 -17.25 -4.92
N PHE A 25 -5.14 -16.73 -6.10
CA PHE A 25 -4.60 -15.38 -6.27
C PHE A 25 -5.69 -14.30 -6.30
N LEU A 26 -6.91 -14.65 -6.69
CA LEU A 26 -8.05 -13.72 -6.78
C LEU A 26 -8.79 -13.54 -5.44
N PHE A 27 -8.58 -14.44 -4.48
CA PHE A 27 -9.24 -14.37 -3.17
C PHE A 27 -8.89 -13.07 -2.41
N PRO A 28 -7.60 -12.67 -2.26
CA PRO A 28 -7.26 -11.39 -1.65
C PRO A 28 -7.89 -10.18 -2.36
N CYS A 29 -7.95 -10.21 -3.71
CA CYS A 29 -8.54 -9.12 -4.48
C CYS A 29 -10.03 -8.91 -4.16
N THR A 30 -10.78 -9.98 -3.89
CA THR A 30 -12.21 -9.88 -3.53
C THR A 30 -12.40 -9.25 -2.14
N ILE A 31 -11.52 -9.60 -1.19
CA ILE A 31 -11.51 -9.00 0.14
C ILE A 31 -11.20 -7.50 0.05
N GLU A 32 -10.18 -7.12 -0.72
CA GLU A 32 -9.82 -5.72 -0.95
C GLU A 32 -10.95 -4.92 -1.61
N TYR A 33 -11.57 -5.47 -2.66
CA TYR A 33 -12.71 -4.84 -3.34
C TYR A 33 -13.85 -4.54 -2.35
N SER A 34 -14.16 -5.48 -1.47
CA SER A 34 -15.23 -5.32 -0.47
C SER A 34 -14.91 -4.21 0.54
N LEU A 35 -13.66 -4.11 0.99
CA LEU A 35 -13.20 -3.06 1.92
C LEU A 35 -13.21 -1.66 1.27
N ILE A 36 -12.79 -1.56 0.01
CA ILE A 36 -12.84 -0.31 -0.76
C ILE A 36 -14.30 0.16 -0.91
N CYS A 37 -15.19 -0.75 -1.30
CA CYS A 37 -16.63 -0.45 -1.43
C CYS A 37 -17.23 0.03 -0.10
N ALA A 38 -16.91 -0.65 1.01
CA ALA A 38 -17.36 -0.24 2.33
C ALA A 38 -16.87 1.17 2.71
N GLY A 39 -15.60 1.49 2.42
CA GLY A 39 -15.04 2.82 2.64
C GLY A 39 -15.73 3.92 1.83
N ILE A 40 -15.97 3.67 0.53
CA ILE A 40 -16.67 4.61 -0.34
C ILE A 40 -18.11 4.83 0.13
N LEU A 41 -18.84 3.76 0.44
CA LEU A 41 -20.21 3.84 0.95
C LEU A 41 -20.27 4.61 2.28
N TYR A 42 -19.31 4.43 3.18
CA TYR A 42 -19.21 5.20 4.41
C TYR A 42 -19.04 6.71 4.13
N ILE A 43 -18.17 7.09 3.20
CA ILE A 43 -18.00 8.51 2.80
C ILE A 43 -19.30 9.05 2.22
N MET A 44 -19.94 8.31 1.30
CA MET A 44 -21.19 8.72 0.68
C MET A 44 -22.27 8.93 1.75
N TRP A 45 -22.45 7.95 2.64
CA TRP A 45 -23.40 8.01 3.75
C TRP A 45 -23.17 9.22 4.66
N LYS A 46 -21.91 9.47 5.06
CA LYS A 46 -21.56 10.61 5.93
C LYS A 46 -21.82 11.98 5.28
N ASN A 47 -21.80 12.04 3.95
CA ASN A 47 -22.06 13.28 3.20
C ASN A 47 -23.54 13.50 2.86
N VAL A 48 -24.39 12.46 2.92
CA VAL A 48 -25.83 12.60 2.69
C VAL A 48 -26.44 13.47 3.81
N GLY A 49 -27.07 14.58 3.43
CA GLY A 49 -27.67 15.53 4.37
C GLY A 49 -26.71 16.57 4.96
N SER A 50 -25.41 16.54 4.59
CA SER A 50 -24.48 17.62 4.93
C SER A 50 -24.74 18.83 4.02
N THR A 51 -25.83 19.55 4.29
CA THR A 51 -26.05 20.88 3.75
C THR A 51 -24.92 21.76 4.26
N ARG A 52 -23.88 21.99 3.44
CA ARG A 52 -22.96 23.09 3.68
C ARG A 52 -23.79 24.37 3.59
N TYR A 53 -24.22 24.89 4.72
CA TYR A 53 -24.90 26.16 4.84
C TYR A 53 -23.92 27.24 4.37
N THR A 54 -23.99 27.56 3.08
CA THR A 54 -23.31 28.70 2.47
C THR A 54 -24.40 29.57 1.88
N GLY A 55 -24.61 30.73 2.52
CA GLY A 55 -25.53 31.74 2.01
C GLY A 55 -26.26 32.50 3.10
N THR A 56 -25.54 33.27 3.93
CA THR A 56 -26.07 34.57 4.35
C THR A 56 -26.13 35.47 3.11
N PRO A 57 -27.28 36.04 2.73
CA PRO A 57 -27.34 37.01 1.64
C PRO A 57 -27.14 38.40 2.22
N GLU A 58 -25.90 38.82 2.44
CA GLU A 58 -25.60 40.24 2.66
C GLU A 58 -24.49 40.71 1.70
N SER A 59 -24.98 41.29 0.60
CA SER A 59 -24.51 42.55 0.01
C SER A 59 -23.07 42.97 0.33
N SER A 60 -22.15 42.62 -0.57
CA SER A 60 -21.22 43.62 -1.11
C SER A 60 -20.73 43.16 -2.47
N ILE A 61 -21.00 43.98 -3.49
CA ILE A 61 -20.43 43.88 -4.83
C ILE A 61 -18.92 44.14 -4.66
N GLN A 62 -18.15 43.08 -4.44
CA GLN A 62 -16.71 43.11 -4.66
C GLN A 62 -16.47 42.80 -6.14
N VAL A 63 -16.18 43.89 -6.87
CA VAL A 63 -15.62 43.89 -8.21
C VAL A 63 -14.55 42.80 -8.28
N HIS A 64 -14.77 41.83 -9.17
CA HIS A 64 -13.82 40.77 -9.47
C HIS A 64 -12.53 41.40 -10.02
N ALA A 65 -11.58 41.70 -9.14
CA ALA A 65 -10.19 41.83 -9.53
C ALA A 65 -9.76 40.47 -10.12
N PRO A 66 -9.15 40.42 -11.30
CA PRO A 66 -8.70 39.16 -11.87
C PRO A 66 -7.69 38.56 -10.87
N ARG A 67 -8.08 37.42 -10.29
CA ARG A 67 -7.21 36.54 -9.50
C ARG A 67 -5.89 36.46 -10.26
N GLN A 68 -4.85 37.13 -9.75
CA GLN A 68 -3.51 36.95 -10.29
C GLN A 68 -3.24 35.46 -10.16
N ARG A 69 -3.24 34.80 -11.31
CA ARG A 69 -2.90 33.40 -11.47
C ARG A 69 -1.40 33.35 -11.23
N HIS A 70 -0.99 33.44 -9.96
CA HIS A 70 0.35 33.10 -9.55
C HIS A 70 0.57 31.71 -10.12
N TYR A 71 1.42 31.67 -11.14
CA TYR A 71 1.89 30.45 -11.76
C TYR A 71 2.63 29.73 -10.64
N TYR A 72 1.93 28.85 -9.93
CA TYR A 72 2.50 28.01 -8.89
C TYR A 72 3.37 27.00 -9.61
N GLN A 73 4.58 27.45 -9.91
CA GLN A 73 5.59 26.70 -10.61
C GLN A 73 6.18 25.74 -9.58
N VAL A 74 5.57 24.56 -9.47
CA VAL A 74 6.12 23.50 -8.64
C VAL A 74 7.33 22.96 -9.36
N ASP A 75 8.52 23.31 -8.87
CA ASP A 75 9.76 22.75 -9.39
C ASP A 75 9.89 21.27 -8.96
N CYS A 76 9.20 20.40 -9.69
CA CYS A 76 9.29 18.94 -9.57
C CYS A 76 10.64 18.38 -10.03
N ALA A 77 11.57 19.22 -10.48
CA ALA A 77 12.90 18.80 -10.95
C ALA A 77 13.66 17.95 -9.90
N LYS A 78 13.45 18.22 -8.60
CA LYS A 78 14.01 17.40 -7.51
C LYS A 78 13.21 16.11 -7.24
N ALA A 79 11.92 16.06 -7.55
CA ALA A 79 11.07 14.88 -7.38
C ALA A 79 11.43 13.73 -8.34
N ASN A 80 11.98 14.07 -9.51
CA ASN A 80 12.41 13.09 -10.52
C ASN A 80 13.42 12.07 -9.97
N LYS A 81 14.31 12.48 -9.05
CA LYS A 81 15.28 11.57 -8.42
C LYS A 81 14.59 10.53 -7.53
N GLY A 82 13.61 10.94 -6.72
CA GLY A 82 12.86 10.02 -5.85
C GLY A 82 11.99 9.06 -6.66
N LEU A 83 11.33 9.56 -7.71
CA LEU A 83 10.52 8.74 -8.61
C LEU A 83 11.36 7.66 -9.30
N PHE A 84 12.53 8.02 -9.86
CA PHE A 84 13.39 7.05 -10.53
C PHE A 84 13.91 5.97 -9.56
N THR A 85 14.34 6.37 -8.36
CA THR A 85 14.76 5.43 -7.31
C THR A 85 13.62 4.50 -6.89
N GLY A 86 12.40 5.01 -6.74
CA GLY A 86 11.22 4.20 -6.41
C GLY A 86 10.88 3.18 -7.50
N ILE A 87 10.95 3.59 -8.77
CA ILE A 87 10.75 2.68 -9.92
C ILE A 87 11.81 1.58 -9.92
N LEU A 88 13.08 1.92 -9.66
CA LEU A 88 14.15 0.94 -9.59
C LEU A 88 13.91 -0.09 -8.47
N VAL A 89 13.53 0.35 -7.27
CA VAL A 89 13.17 -0.55 -6.16
C VAL A 89 11.97 -1.42 -6.53
N LEU A 90 10.94 -0.85 -7.16
CA LEU A 90 9.76 -1.60 -7.61
C LEU A 90 10.15 -2.72 -8.60
N VAL A 91 10.99 -2.42 -9.59
CA VAL A 91 11.47 -3.42 -10.56
C VAL A 91 12.23 -4.54 -9.86
N LEU A 92 13.11 -4.21 -8.91
CA LEU A 92 13.85 -5.22 -8.14
C LEU A 92 12.92 -6.12 -7.32
N VAL A 93 11.89 -5.55 -6.67
CA VAL A 93 10.89 -6.34 -5.93
C VAL A 93 10.10 -7.26 -6.86
N ILE A 94 9.72 -6.79 -8.05
CA ILE A 94 9.04 -7.62 -9.05
C ILE A 94 9.94 -8.79 -9.50
N ILE A 95 11.23 -8.54 -9.73
CA ILE A 95 12.19 -9.59 -10.09
C ILE A 95 12.29 -10.63 -8.97
N SER A 96 12.47 -10.22 -7.71
CA SER A 96 12.50 -11.12 -6.55
C SER A 96 11.22 -11.95 -6.44
N LEU A 97 10.05 -11.33 -6.62
CA LEU A 97 8.77 -12.05 -6.60
C LEU A 97 8.68 -13.12 -7.70
N ILE A 98 9.12 -12.81 -8.93
CA ILE A 98 9.15 -13.79 -10.03
C ILE A 98 10.11 -14.94 -9.69
N LEU A 99 11.30 -14.63 -9.16
CA LEU A 99 12.27 -15.65 -8.76
C LEU A 99 11.71 -16.58 -7.68
N PHE A 100 11.06 -16.03 -6.66
CA PHE A 100 10.38 -16.82 -5.63
C PHE A 100 9.36 -17.79 -6.25
N PHE A 101 8.47 -17.32 -7.13
CA PHE A 101 7.46 -18.17 -7.77
C PHE A 101 8.06 -19.26 -8.65
N VAL A 102 9.17 -18.98 -9.35
CA VAL A 102 9.83 -19.98 -10.19
C VAL A 102 10.55 -21.03 -9.33
N LEU A 103 11.26 -20.60 -8.28
CA LEU A 103 12.10 -21.49 -7.47
C LEU A 103 11.28 -22.30 -6.46
N ILE A 104 10.17 -21.78 -5.91
CA ILE A 104 9.36 -22.51 -4.93
C ILE A 104 8.75 -23.81 -5.50
N ASN A 105 8.53 -23.84 -6.82
CA ASN A 105 8.03 -25.02 -7.54
C ASN A 105 9.09 -26.10 -7.75
N LYS A 106 10.37 -25.84 -7.44
CA LYS A 106 11.46 -26.81 -7.54
C LYS A 106 11.85 -27.28 -6.12
N PRO A 107 11.64 -28.56 -5.77
CA PRO A 107 11.85 -29.03 -4.38
C PRO A 107 13.29 -28.86 -3.90
N GLN A 108 14.27 -28.94 -4.80
CA GLN A 108 15.70 -28.74 -4.51
C GLN A 108 16.05 -27.28 -4.14
N TYR A 109 15.30 -26.30 -4.64
CA TYR A 109 15.57 -24.87 -4.44
C TYR A 109 14.57 -24.18 -3.49
N ARG A 110 13.65 -24.94 -2.89
CA ARG A 110 12.57 -24.38 -2.05
C ARG A 110 13.11 -23.55 -0.87
N ASN A 111 14.12 -24.06 -0.16
CA ASN A 111 14.74 -23.32 0.95
C ASN A 111 15.44 -22.06 0.47
N LEU A 112 16.12 -22.12 -0.69
CA LEU A 112 16.78 -20.96 -1.28
C LEU A 112 15.76 -19.88 -1.69
N ALA A 113 14.61 -20.28 -2.25
CA ALA A 113 13.52 -19.38 -2.60
C ALA A 113 12.98 -18.63 -1.37
N VAL A 114 12.75 -19.34 -0.26
CA VAL A 114 12.26 -18.74 0.98
C VAL A 114 13.30 -17.81 1.60
N MET A 115 14.58 -18.19 1.59
CA MET A 115 15.65 -17.33 2.07
C MET A 115 15.80 -16.06 1.21
N GLU A 116 15.73 -16.19 -0.11
CA GLU A 116 15.78 -15.06 -1.05
C GLU A 116 14.64 -14.07 -0.78
N ALA A 117 13.41 -14.58 -0.62
CA ALA A 117 12.25 -13.75 -0.31
C ALA A 117 12.43 -12.98 1.01
N HIS A 118 12.86 -13.64 2.09
CA HIS A 118 13.11 -12.98 3.37
C HIS A 118 14.22 -11.93 3.31
N ILE A 119 15.30 -12.19 2.55
CA ILE A 119 16.38 -11.21 2.35
C ILE A 119 15.87 -10.00 1.57
N ALA A 120 15.09 -10.22 0.51
CA ALA A 120 14.51 -9.16 -0.30
C ALA A 120 13.53 -8.30 0.53
N GLU A 121 12.63 -8.93 1.30
CA GLU A 121 11.72 -8.24 2.22
C GLU A 121 12.47 -7.40 3.26
N LEU A 122 13.47 -7.98 3.92
CA LEU A 122 14.27 -7.29 4.91
C LEU A 122 14.99 -6.08 4.31
N ALA A 123 15.57 -6.21 3.11
CA ALA A 123 16.21 -5.11 2.41
C ALA A 123 15.21 -3.97 2.11
N VAL A 124 14.01 -4.30 1.65
CA VAL A 124 12.94 -3.31 1.39
C VAL A 124 12.51 -2.62 2.69
N TYR A 125 12.32 -3.35 3.79
CA TYR A 125 11.96 -2.76 5.07
C TYR A 125 13.04 -1.81 5.61
N LEU A 126 14.31 -2.16 5.48
CA LEU A 126 15.42 -1.29 5.90
C LEU A 126 15.51 -0.02 5.04
N LEU A 127 15.43 -0.15 3.71
CA LEU A 127 15.42 0.99 2.80
C LEU A 127 14.24 1.92 3.08
N ALA A 128 13.06 1.34 3.29
CA ALA A 128 11.86 2.09 3.59
C ALA A 128 11.93 2.74 4.99
N SER A 129 12.56 2.10 5.98
CA SER A 129 12.81 2.69 7.32
C SER A 129 13.73 3.88 7.25
N PHE A 130 14.81 3.75 6.48
CA PHE A 130 15.73 4.85 6.27
C PHE A 130 15.04 6.03 5.57
N ALA A 131 14.24 5.74 4.54
CA ALA A 131 13.46 6.76 3.82
C ALA A 131 12.42 7.44 4.72
N THR A 132 11.68 6.70 5.55
CA THR A 132 10.67 7.26 6.46
C THR A 132 11.32 8.11 7.56
N ILE A 133 12.47 7.71 8.09
CA ILE A 133 13.23 8.52 9.07
C ILE A 133 13.65 9.85 8.44
N ILE A 134 14.23 9.83 7.24
CA ILE A 134 14.61 11.04 6.50
C ILE A 134 13.38 11.92 6.22
N ALA A 135 12.26 11.31 5.84
CA ALA A 135 11.01 12.03 5.58
C ALA A 135 10.45 12.67 6.85
N LEU A 136 10.50 11.97 8.00
CA LEU A 136 10.10 12.51 9.31
C LEU A 136 10.92 13.75 9.68
N PHE A 137 12.24 13.74 9.45
CA PHE A 137 13.06 14.91 9.73
C PHE A 137 12.72 16.10 8.82
N GLN A 138 12.51 15.87 7.52
CA GLN A 138 12.13 16.93 6.59
C GLN A 138 10.74 17.52 6.88
N VAL A 139 9.77 16.66 7.20
CA VAL A 139 8.38 17.09 7.47
C VAL A 139 8.26 17.87 8.78
N ARG A 140 9.20 17.71 9.72
CA ARG A 140 9.21 18.49 10.98
C ARG A 140 9.25 20.01 10.76
N GLU A 141 9.82 20.49 9.67
CA GLU A 141 9.90 21.92 9.33
C GLU A 141 8.55 22.51 8.91
N LEU A 142 7.56 21.68 8.55
CA LEU A 142 6.24 22.11 8.08
C LEU A 142 5.30 22.46 9.25
N ARG A 143 4.43 23.45 9.04
CA ARG A 143 3.46 23.93 10.03
C ARG A 143 2.39 22.86 10.31
N TYR A 144 2.01 22.72 11.57
CA TYR A 144 1.02 21.76 12.05
C TYR A 144 -0.38 22.39 12.07
N ASN A 145 -1.38 21.74 11.45
CA ASN A 145 -2.79 22.14 11.53
C ASN A 145 -3.60 21.09 12.28
N ARG A 146 -4.09 21.46 13.47
CA ARG A 146 -4.91 20.57 14.31
C ARG A 146 -6.31 20.31 13.73
N HIS A 147 -6.82 21.16 12.84
CA HIS A 147 -8.23 21.17 12.41
C HIS A 147 -8.48 20.52 11.04
N ARG A 148 -7.51 19.81 10.46
CA ARG A 148 -7.71 19.13 9.17
C ARG A 148 -8.45 17.81 9.39
N ASN A 149 -9.65 17.69 8.80
CA ASN A 149 -10.47 16.47 8.82
C ASN A 149 -9.83 15.36 7.98
N THR A 150 -8.99 14.53 8.59
CA THR A 150 -8.41 13.30 8.00
C THR A 150 -8.86 12.06 8.78
N ASP A 151 -10.07 12.10 9.37
CA ASP A 151 -10.53 11.07 10.32
C ASP A 151 -10.66 9.70 9.67
N LEU A 152 -11.21 9.62 8.46
CA LEU A 152 -11.43 8.34 7.79
C LEU A 152 -10.10 7.67 7.42
N ASP A 153 -9.21 8.38 6.72
CA ASP A 153 -7.90 7.85 6.35
C ASP A 153 -7.11 7.40 7.59
N SER A 154 -7.22 8.14 8.69
CA SER A 154 -6.59 7.77 9.97
C SER A 154 -7.20 6.48 10.54
N ILE A 155 -8.52 6.31 10.49
CA ILE A 155 -9.20 5.10 10.96
C ILE A 155 -8.81 3.90 10.08
N LEU A 156 -8.86 4.03 8.76
CA LEU A 156 -8.45 2.94 7.86
C LEU A 156 -7.00 2.53 8.10
N LEU A 157 -6.11 3.51 8.30
CA LEU A 157 -4.71 3.23 8.60
C LEU A 157 -4.56 2.48 9.93
N ILE A 158 -5.27 2.89 10.99
CA ILE A 158 -5.21 2.21 12.30
C ILE A 158 -5.77 0.78 12.21
N VAL A 159 -6.89 0.59 11.49
CA VAL A 159 -7.50 -0.75 11.31
C VAL A 159 -6.55 -1.65 10.52
N ALA A 160 -6.00 -1.18 9.40
CA ALA A 160 -5.01 -1.92 8.62
C ALA A 160 -3.79 -2.28 9.48
N GLN A 161 -3.31 -1.33 10.29
CA GLN A 161 -2.17 -1.54 11.17
C GLN A 161 -2.45 -2.60 12.25
N SER A 162 -3.65 -2.62 12.82
CA SER A 162 -4.01 -3.64 13.81
C SER A 162 -3.97 -5.06 13.23
N GLY A 163 -4.40 -5.24 11.96
CA GLY A 163 -4.33 -6.53 11.28
C GLY A 163 -2.88 -6.98 11.09
N LEU A 164 -2.00 -6.07 10.68
CA LEU A 164 -0.57 -6.35 10.54
C LEU A 164 0.09 -6.72 11.88
N TYR A 165 -0.25 -6.02 12.97
CA TYR A 165 0.27 -6.36 14.30
C TYR A 165 -0.19 -7.74 14.78
N LEU A 166 -1.45 -8.10 14.55
CA LEU A 166 -1.93 -9.44 14.89
C LEU A 166 -1.19 -10.52 14.09
N TYR A 167 -1.04 -10.31 12.77
CA TYR A 167 -0.31 -11.24 11.90
C TYR A 167 1.14 -11.43 12.38
N THR A 168 1.88 -10.33 12.56
CA THR A 168 3.28 -10.36 12.97
C THR A 168 3.49 -10.93 14.37
N MET A 169 2.58 -10.68 15.32
CA MET A 169 2.62 -11.30 16.64
C MET A 169 2.49 -12.82 16.56
N PHE A 170 1.55 -13.34 15.76
CA PHE A 170 1.42 -14.78 15.55
C PHE A 170 2.64 -15.38 14.83
N SER A 171 3.20 -14.67 13.85
CA SER A 171 4.44 -15.08 13.19
C SER A 171 5.63 -15.16 14.17
N ILE A 172 5.76 -14.19 15.08
CA ILE A 172 6.82 -14.19 16.10
C ILE A 172 6.64 -15.34 17.09
N ILE A 173 5.42 -15.57 17.58
CA ILE A 173 5.11 -16.68 18.48
C ILE A 173 5.44 -18.01 17.78
N GLY A 174 4.94 -18.22 16.56
CA GLY A 174 5.22 -19.43 15.79
C GLY A 174 6.71 -19.66 15.50
N GLY A 175 7.44 -18.58 15.20
CA GLY A 175 8.88 -18.64 14.99
C GLY A 175 9.66 -18.97 16.27
N HIS A 176 9.24 -18.46 17.42
CA HIS A 176 9.89 -18.76 18.70
C HIS A 176 9.79 -20.25 19.10
N PHE A 177 8.68 -20.91 18.76
CA PHE A 177 8.50 -22.34 19.04
C PHE A 177 9.25 -23.27 18.05
N THR A 178 9.70 -22.75 16.91
CA THR A 178 10.36 -23.53 15.85
C THR A 178 11.83 -23.11 15.75
N LEU A 179 12.69 -23.63 16.63
CA LEU A 179 14.12 -23.28 16.69
C LEU A 179 14.92 -23.96 15.56
N ASP A 180 14.82 -23.43 14.35
CA ASP A 180 15.66 -23.78 13.19
C ASP A 180 16.37 -22.53 12.62
N GLN A 181 17.50 -22.73 11.93
CA GLN A 181 18.36 -21.64 11.43
C GLN A 181 17.65 -20.68 10.46
N ASN A 182 16.71 -21.17 9.63
CA ASN A 182 15.91 -20.33 8.74
C ASN A 182 14.86 -19.50 9.49
N THR A 183 14.44 -19.96 10.67
CA THR A 183 13.42 -19.28 11.48
C THR A 183 13.95 -18.00 12.10
N MET A 184 15.26 -17.91 12.41
CA MET A 184 15.86 -16.67 12.91
C MET A 184 15.73 -15.53 11.90
N LEU A 185 15.89 -15.81 10.61
CA LEU A 185 15.74 -14.80 9.55
C LEU A 185 14.28 -14.36 9.39
N ALA A 186 13.34 -15.31 9.49
CA ALA A 186 11.91 -15.01 9.48
C ALA A 186 11.50 -14.14 10.69
N LEU A 187 12.01 -14.45 11.89
CA LEU A 187 11.80 -13.64 13.10
C LEU A 187 12.36 -12.23 12.96
N LEU A 188 13.59 -12.10 12.45
CA LEU A 188 14.20 -10.80 12.18
C LEU A 188 13.36 -9.99 11.18
N THR A 189 12.87 -10.65 10.12
CA THR A 189 12.02 -10.02 9.09
C THR A 189 10.69 -9.57 9.67
N ALA A 190 10.07 -10.37 10.55
CA ALA A 190 8.84 -10.00 11.25
C ALA A 190 9.04 -8.78 12.18
N LEU A 191 10.16 -8.74 12.93
CA LEU A 191 10.52 -7.60 13.77
C LEU A 191 10.82 -6.34 12.94
N ALA A 192 11.55 -6.48 11.83
CA ALA A 192 11.83 -5.38 10.92
C ALA A 192 10.53 -4.83 10.31
N CYS A 193 9.60 -5.70 9.91
CA CYS A 193 8.27 -5.32 9.43
C CYS A 193 7.49 -4.52 10.48
N LEU A 194 7.47 -4.99 11.73
CA LEU A 194 6.82 -4.30 12.84
C LEU A 194 7.37 -2.89 13.07
N ILE A 195 8.69 -2.78 13.17
CA ILE A 195 9.38 -1.49 13.39
C ILE A 195 9.09 -0.56 12.21
N GLN A 196 9.30 -1.04 10.99
CA GLN A 196 9.14 -0.23 9.79
C GLN A 196 7.70 0.26 9.64
N SER A 197 6.72 -0.63 9.80
CA SER A 197 5.32 -0.27 9.65
C SER A 197 4.86 0.71 10.74
N SER A 198 5.38 0.59 11.96
CA SER A 198 5.14 1.56 13.04
C SER A 198 5.68 2.94 12.68
N LEU A 199 6.94 3.02 12.21
CA LEU A 199 7.56 4.28 11.78
C LEU A 199 6.81 4.93 10.63
N GLN A 200 6.42 4.14 9.62
CA GLN A 200 5.68 4.61 8.47
C GLN A 200 4.27 5.10 8.85
N SER A 201 3.57 4.39 9.74
CA SER A 201 2.26 4.80 10.24
C SER A 201 2.32 6.14 10.98
N ILE A 202 3.31 6.30 11.87
CA ILE A 202 3.54 7.57 12.60
C ILE A 202 3.84 8.70 11.60
N PHE A 203 4.69 8.45 10.61
CA PHE A 203 5.01 9.42 9.56
C PHE A 203 3.75 9.85 8.78
N ILE A 204 2.92 8.91 8.33
CA ILE A 204 1.71 9.24 7.56
C ILE A 204 0.72 10.04 8.43
N LEU A 205 0.54 9.67 9.70
CA LEU A 205 -0.35 10.38 10.62
C LEU A 205 0.16 11.80 10.95
N ASP A 206 1.47 11.99 11.10
CA ASP A 206 2.06 13.31 11.33
C ASP A 206 2.02 14.18 10.06
N ALA A 207 2.41 13.62 8.91
CA ALA A 207 2.38 14.31 7.62
C ALA A 207 0.95 14.71 7.21
N SER A 208 -0.05 13.87 7.48
CA SER A 208 -1.46 14.16 7.17
C SER A 208 -2.03 15.34 7.96
N ARG A 209 -1.36 15.77 9.04
CA ARG A 209 -1.74 16.96 9.83
C ARG A 209 -0.91 18.20 9.51
N ARG A 210 0.14 18.09 8.68
CA ARG A 210 1.02 19.21 8.33
C ARG A 210 0.75 19.75 6.93
N TYR A 211 0.97 21.05 6.73
CA TYR A 211 0.74 21.71 5.45
C TYR A 211 1.86 22.70 5.13
N VAL A 212 2.04 22.95 3.84
CA VAL A 212 2.94 24.00 3.36
C VAL A 212 2.21 25.32 3.54
N SER A 213 2.79 26.22 4.33
CA SER A 213 2.36 27.62 4.34
C SER A 213 2.75 28.19 2.98
N ASN A 214 1.79 28.59 2.16
CA ASN A 214 2.12 29.51 1.08
C ASN A 214 2.58 30.79 1.77
N SER A 215 3.83 31.18 1.55
CA SER A 215 4.32 32.50 1.91
C SER A 215 3.58 33.49 1.02
N ASP A 216 2.69 34.29 1.62
CA ASP A 216 2.28 35.58 1.06
C ASP A 216 3.46 36.55 1.11
#